data_AF-A0A9R0V0S8-F1
#
_entry.id   AF-A0A9R0V0S8-F1
#
_cell.length_a   1.000
_cell.length_b   1.000
_cell.length_c   1.000
_cell.angle_alpha   90.00
_cell.angle_beta   90.00
_cell.angle_gamma   90.00
#
_symmetry.space_group_name_H-M   'P 1'
#
loop_
_entity.id
_entity.type
_entity.pdbx_description
1 polymer ?
#
loop_
_entity_poly.entity_id
_entity_poly.type
_entity_poly.pdbx_seq_one_letter_code
_entity_poly.pdbx_strand_id
1 'polypeptide(L)'
;MKSSSGITNSDLATCGLGGIQISSAGMTISLLAVAVIFFIKDTVSQDSHMYYILSMVSLLAIVAYVIAFSFGMGAIPWVIMSEILPVSIKSLAGSFATLANWLTSFGITMTANLLLSWSAGGTFVSYMLVSAFTLVFVILWVPETKGRTLEEIQWSFR
;
A
#
# COMPACT_ATOMS: atom_id res chain seq x y z
N MET A 1 23.47 -32.91 -17.19
CA MET A 1 23.12 -32.62 -15.78
C MET A 1 22.70 -31.17 -15.70
N LYS A 2 21.53 -30.93 -15.09
CA LYS A 2 20.63 -29.81 -15.36
C LYS A 2 21.10 -28.54 -14.66
N SER A 3 21.30 -27.48 -15.45
CA SER A 3 21.48 -26.09 -14.99
C SER A 3 20.26 -25.70 -14.15
N SER A 4 20.44 -25.55 -12.84
CA SER A 4 19.45 -24.98 -11.94
C SER A 4 19.77 -23.51 -11.80
N SER A 5 19.13 -22.70 -12.64
CA SER A 5 19.02 -21.24 -12.50
C SER A 5 18.32 -20.92 -11.17
N GLY A 6 19.10 -20.91 -10.10
CA GLY A 6 18.65 -20.51 -8.77
C GLY A 6 18.49 -19.01 -8.76
N ILE A 7 17.24 -18.54 -8.72
CA ILE A 7 16.91 -17.16 -8.38
C ILE A 7 17.51 -16.92 -6.99
N THR A 8 18.47 -16.01 -6.87
CA THR A 8 19.08 -15.69 -5.57
C THR A 8 18.09 -14.92 -4.72
N ASN A 9 18.12 -15.07 -3.39
CA ASN A 9 17.21 -14.35 -2.48
C ASN A 9 17.28 -12.81 -2.66
N SER A 10 18.42 -12.30 -3.14
CA SER A 10 18.60 -10.89 -3.53
C SER A 10 17.77 -10.46 -4.74
N ASP A 11 17.53 -11.35 -5.72
CA ASP A 11 16.71 -11.04 -6.89
C ASP A 11 15.22 -10.98 -6.51
N LEU A 12 14.78 -11.84 -5.58
CA LEU A 12 13.42 -11.85 -5.05
C LEU A 12 13.11 -10.60 -4.22
N ALA A 13 14.05 -10.18 -3.35
CA ALA A 13 13.90 -8.96 -2.56
C ALA A 13 13.82 -7.71 -3.47
N THR A 14 14.66 -7.63 -4.50
CA THR A 14 14.68 -6.50 -5.44
C THR A 14 13.40 -6.44 -6.29
N CYS A 15 12.92 -7.60 -6.77
CA CYS A 15 11.66 -7.69 -7.51
C CYS A 15 10.45 -7.34 -6.62
N GLY A 16 10.48 -7.78 -5.36
CA GLY A 16 9.47 -7.43 -4.35
C GLY A 16 9.41 -5.93 -4.04
N LEU A 17 10.56 -5.30 -3.77
CA LEU A 17 10.64 -3.86 -3.53
C LEU A 17 10.15 -3.04 -4.74
N GLY A 18 10.55 -3.42 -5.96
CA GLY A 18 10.07 -2.79 -7.19
C GLY A 18 8.54 -2.90 -7.35
N GLY A 19 7.98 -4.06 -6.99
CA GLY A 19 6.53 -4.28 -6.95
C GLY A 19 5.81 -3.36 -5.94
N ILE A 20 6.41 -3.09 -4.78
CA ILE A 20 5.85 -2.15 -3.78
C ILE A 20 5.83 -0.71 -4.33
N GLN A 21 6.87 -0.27 -5.05
CA GLN A 21 6.90 1.08 -5.61
C GLN A 21 5.87 1.26 -6.74
N ILE A 22 5.75 0.31 -7.65
CA ILE A 22 4.78 0.36 -8.76
C ILE A 22 3.35 0.33 -8.22
N SER A 23 3.07 -0.56 -7.27
CA SER A 23 1.75 -0.66 -6.63
C SER A 23 1.38 0.57 -5.83
N SER A 24 2.32 1.13 -5.04
CA SER A 24 2.06 2.36 -4.26
C SER A 24 1.78 3.56 -5.14
N ALA A 25 2.52 3.72 -6.25
CA ALA A 25 2.19 4.74 -7.25
C ALA A 25 0.80 4.52 -7.85
N GLY A 26 0.47 3.28 -8.24
CA GLY A 26 -0.86 2.93 -8.76
C GLY A 26 -2.00 3.19 -7.78
N MET A 27 -1.76 2.95 -6.49
CA MET A 27 -2.70 3.23 -5.41
C MET A 27 -2.93 4.73 -5.22
N THR A 28 -1.87 5.53 -5.17
CA THR A 28 -1.98 6.98 -5.03
C THR A 28 -2.69 7.62 -6.22
N ILE A 29 -2.41 7.14 -7.45
CA ILE A 29 -3.10 7.61 -8.67
C ILE A 29 -4.59 7.25 -8.62
N SER A 30 -4.93 6.04 -8.21
CA SER A 30 -6.32 5.58 -8.10
C SER A 30 -7.09 6.38 -7.06
N LEU A 31 -6.49 6.67 -5.90
CA LEU A 31 -7.08 7.51 -4.86
C LEU A 31 -7.23 8.97 -5.29
N LEU A 32 -6.26 9.51 -6.04
CA LEU A 32 -6.36 10.85 -6.63
C LEU A 32 -7.54 10.92 -7.60
N ALA A 33 -7.70 9.92 -8.47
CA ALA A 33 -8.83 9.85 -9.40
C ALA A 33 -10.16 9.81 -8.65
N VAL A 34 -10.29 9.00 -7.60
CA VAL A 34 -11.50 8.94 -6.74
C VAL A 34 -11.76 10.29 -6.08
N ALA A 35 -10.75 10.94 -5.51
CA ALA A 35 -10.90 12.25 -4.87
C ALA A 35 -11.44 13.30 -5.87
N VAL A 36 -10.86 13.37 -7.07
CA VAL A 36 -11.31 14.28 -8.14
C VAL A 36 -12.75 13.98 -8.55
N ILE A 37 -13.12 12.71 -8.71
CA ILE A 37 -14.49 12.31 -9.04
C ILE A 37 -15.47 12.76 -7.95
N PHE A 38 -15.13 12.60 -6.67
CA PHE A 38 -15.98 13.02 -5.56
C PHE A 38 -16.11 14.55 -5.46
N PHE A 39 -15.05 15.32 -5.77
CA PHE A 39 -15.15 16.78 -5.88
C PHE A 39 -16.08 17.22 -7.01
N ILE A 40 -16.02 16.56 -8.18
CA ILE A 40 -16.93 16.86 -9.29
C ILE A 40 -18.37 16.49 -8.92
N LYS A 41 -18.57 15.34 -8.24
CA LYS A 41 -19.90 14.93 -7.75
C LYS A 41 -20.52 15.92 -6.77
N ASP A 42 -19.71 16.65 -5.99
CA ASP A 42 -20.19 17.70 -5.07
C ASP A 42 -20.75 18.91 -5.81
N THR A 43 -20.21 19.20 -7.01
CA THR A 43 -20.64 20.33 -7.86
C THR A 43 -21.79 20.02 -8.83
N VAL A 44 -22.19 18.74 -8.97
CA VAL A 44 -23.21 18.27 -9.92
C VAL A 44 -24.49 17.86 -9.18
N SER A 45 -25.65 18.21 -9.74
CA SER A 45 -26.96 17.86 -9.17
C SER A 45 -27.22 16.35 -9.18
N GLN A 46 -27.78 15.83 -8.07
CA GLN A 46 -28.04 14.40 -7.79
C GLN A 46 -28.92 13.70 -8.85
N ASP A 47 -29.72 14.45 -9.60
CA ASP A 47 -30.69 13.90 -10.59
C ASP A 47 -30.12 13.75 -12.01
N SER A 48 -28.84 14.04 -12.23
CA SER A 48 -28.23 13.94 -13.55
C SER A 48 -27.75 12.52 -13.85
N HIS A 49 -27.97 12.00 -15.07
CA HIS A 49 -27.34 10.75 -15.55
C HIS A 49 -25.81 10.73 -15.36
N MET A 50 -25.18 11.91 -15.39
CA MET A 50 -23.75 12.12 -15.06
C MET A 50 -23.38 11.64 -13.66
N TYR A 51 -24.25 11.79 -12.65
CA TYR A 51 -23.96 11.38 -11.28
C TYR A 51 -23.83 9.85 -11.15
N TYR A 52 -24.66 9.10 -11.87
CA TYR A 52 -24.58 7.63 -11.92
C TYR A 52 -23.28 7.17 -12.59
N ILE A 53 -22.92 7.76 -13.72
CA ILE A 53 -21.68 7.44 -14.44
C ILE A 53 -20.46 7.71 -13.55
N LEU A 54 -20.38 8.88 -12.90
CA LEU A 54 -19.30 9.22 -11.98
C LEU A 54 -19.22 8.24 -10.80
N SER A 55 -20.35 7.77 -10.29
CA SER A 55 -20.39 6.76 -9.22
C SER A 55 -19.83 5.41 -9.66
N MET A 56 -20.18 4.96 -10.88
CA MET A 56 -19.63 3.73 -11.45
C MET A 56 -18.13 3.82 -11.71
N VAL A 57 -17.66 4.95 -12.26
CA VAL A 57 -16.23 5.18 -12.49
C VAL A 57 -15.46 5.21 -11.15
N SER A 58 -16.01 5.85 -10.12
CA SER A 58 -15.41 5.83 -8.78
C SER A 58 -15.30 4.42 -8.21
N LEU A 59 -16.32 3.57 -8.40
CA LEU A 59 -16.30 2.17 -7.99
C LEU A 59 -15.17 1.41 -8.70
N LEU A 60 -15.04 1.57 -10.02
CA LEU A 60 -13.96 0.94 -10.78
C LEU A 60 -12.57 1.40 -10.32
N ALA A 61 -12.41 2.68 -10.01
CA ALA A 61 -11.15 3.22 -9.50
C ALA A 61 -10.79 2.66 -8.10
N ILE A 62 -11.78 2.48 -7.21
CA ILE A 62 -11.56 1.83 -5.91
C ILE A 62 -11.20 0.35 -6.08
N VAL A 63 -11.83 -0.36 -7.02
CA VAL A 63 -11.49 -1.75 -7.32
C VAL A 63 -10.06 -1.85 -7.86
N ALA A 64 -9.66 -0.95 -8.76
CA ALA A 64 -8.28 -0.87 -9.26
C ALA A 64 -7.28 -0.59 -8.13
N TYR A 65 -7.62 0.29 -7.18
CA TYR A 65 -6.84 0.53 -5.96
C TYR A 65 -6.64 -0.77 -5.15
N VAL A 66 -7.72 -1.54 -4.91
CA VAL A 66 -7.62 -2.80 -4.15
C VAL A 66 -6.74 -3.82 -4.87
N ILE A 67 -6.87 -3.94 -6.19
CA ILE A 67 -6.03 -4.84 -7.00
C ILE A 67 -4.56 -4.43 -6.88
N ALA A 68 -4.25 -3.14 -7.05
CA ALA A 68 -2.88 -2.63 -6.90
C ALA A 68 -2.34 -2.88 -5.49
N PHE A 69 -3.15 -2.66 -4.45
CA PHE A 69 -2.79 -2.95 -3.06
C PHE A 69 -2.45 -4.43 -2.85
N SER A 70 -3.28 -5.34 -3.37
CA SER A 70 -3.08 -6.79 -3.22
C SER A 70 -1.77 -7.28 -3.85
N PHE A 71 -1.37 -6.72 -4.99
CA PHE A 71 -0.11 -7.10 -5.64
C PHE A 71 1.13 -6.58 -4.92
N GLY A 72 1.03 -5.45 -4.22
CA GLY A 72 2.17 -4.80 -3.58
C GLY A 72 2.19 -4.94 -2.07
N MET A 73 1.42 -4.09 -1.40
CA MET A 73 1.44 -3.96 0.05
C MET A 73 0.75 -5.11 0.79
N GLY A 74 -0.03 -5.95 0.09
CA GLY A 74 -0.73 -7.08 0.70
C GLY A 74 0.19 -8.22 1.14
N ALA A 75 1.13 -8.64 0.31
CA ALA A 75 1.97 -9.83 0.57
C ALA A 75 3.46 -9.50 0.78
N ILE A 76 3.97 -8.50 0.07
CA ILE A 76 5.42 -8.26 -0.01
C ILE A 76 6.02 -7.81 1.33
N PRO A 77 5.41 -6.90 2.12
CA PRO A 77 5.94 -6.51 3.43
C PRO A 77 6.06 -7.69 4.40
N TRP A 78 5.09 -8.62 4.36
CA TRP A 78 5.12 -9.83 5.18
C TRP A 78 6.24 -10.78 4.77
N VAL A 79 6.48 -10.93 3.47
CA VAL A 79 7.56 -11.76 2.93
C VAL A 79 8.92 -11.19 3.32
N ILE A 80 9.14 -9.89 3.08
CA ILE A 80 10.40 -9.19 3.42
C ILE A 80 10.68 -9.27 4.92
N MET A 81 9.68 -9.02 5.77
CA MET A 81 9.83 -9.16 7.23
C MET A 81 10.25 -10.58 7.62
N SER A 82 9.79 -11.57 6.86
CA SER A 82 10.09 -12.98 7.07
C SER A 82 11.53 -13.36 6.68
N GLU A 83 12.17 -12.59 5.78
CA GLU A 83 13.53 -12.81 5.27
C GLU A 83 14.59 -12.05 6.06
N ILE A 84 14.29 -10.83 6.53
CA ILE A 84 15.25 -9.98 7.25
C ILE A 84 15.43 -10.46 8.70
N LEU A 85 14.39 -11.01 9.32
CA LEU A 85 14.41 -11.33 10.75
C LEU A 85 14.90 -12.77 11.04
N PRO A 86 15.84 -12.95 11.99
CA PRO A 86 16.23 -14.27 12.44
C PRO A 86 15.06 -15.01 13.08
N VAL A 87 15.03 -16.33 12.89
CA VAL A 87 13.91 -17.23 13.25
C VAL A 87 13.48 -17.09 14.72
N SER A 88 14.40 -16.72 15.62
CA SER A 88 14.15 -16.55 17.05
C SER A 88 13.28 -15.34 17.43
N ILE A 89 13.33 -14.24 16.67
CA ILE A 89 12.55 -13.01 16.96
C ILE A 89 11.43 -12.75 15.96
N LYS A 90 11.37 -13.53 14.87
CA LYS A 90 10.38 -13.42 13.80
C LYS A 90 8.94 -13.47 14.30
N SER A 91 8.63 -14.38 15.24
CA SER A 91 7.28 -14.52 15.81
C SER A 91 6.87 -13.31 16.67
N LEU A 92 7.81 -12.76 17.44
CA LEU A 92 7.57 -11.58 18.26
C LEU A 92 7.32 -10.34 17.39
N ALA A 93 8.21 -10.08 16.43
CA ALA A 93 8.10 -8.96 15.51
C ALA A 93 6.83 -9.04 14.64
N GLY A 94 6.51 -10.22 14.12
CA GLY A 94 5.29 -10.46 13.35
C GLY A 94 4.02 -10.22 14.18
N SER A 95 4.03 -10.57 15.47
CA SER A 95 2.90 -10.30 16.38
C SER A 95 2.72 -8.80 16.64
N PHE A 96 3.81 -8.07 16.88
CA PHE A 96 3.76 -6.60 17.02
C PHE A 96 3.27 -5.91 15.74
N ALA A 97 3.77 -6.33 14.56
CA ALA A 97 3.31 -5.80 13.28
C ALA A 97 1.83 -6.08 13.04
N THR A 98 1.37 -7.29 13.36
CA THR A 98 -0.05 -7.68 13.27
C THR A 98 -0.90 -6.82 14.21
N LEU A 99 -0.47 -6.63 15.45
CA LEU A 99 -1.17 -5.81 16.43
C LEU A 99 -1.25 -4.35 15.99
N ALA A 100 -0.15 -3.76 15.49
CA ALA A 100 -0.15 -2.41 14.94
C ALA A 100 -1.09 -2.29 13.72
N ASN A 101 -1.12 -3.28 12.84
CA ASN A 101 -2.02 -3.33 11.70
C ASN A 101 -3.49 -3.39 12.13
N TRP A 102 -3.83 -4.24 13.10
CA TRP A 102 -5.19 -4.33 13.64
C TRP A 102 -5.63 -3.06 14.37
N LEU A 103 -4.74 -2.45 15.17
CA LEU A 103 -5.03 -1.18 15.83
C LEU A 103 -5.29 -0.05 14.83
N THR A 104 -4.48 0.01 13.77
CA THR A 104 -4.67 0.97 12.68
C THR A 104 -6.00 0.74 11.97
N SER A 105 -6.32 -0.52 11.65
CA SER A 105 -7.59 -0.91 11.02
C SER A 105 -8.81 -0.56 11.89
N PHE A 106 -8.70 -0.77 13.21
CA PHE A 106 -9.73 -0.39 14.17
C PHE A 106 -9.92 1.13 14.21
N GLY A 107 -8.82 1.89 14.27
CA GLY A 107 -8.84 3.35 14.23
C GLY A 107 -9.49 3.89 12.96
N ILE A 108 -9.15 3.32 11.79
CA ILE A 108 -9.77 3.68 10.51
C ILE A 108 -11.26 3.35 10.53
N THR A 109 -11.67 2.18 11.05
CA THR A 109 -13.09 1.80 11.07
C THR A 109 -13.94 2.73 11.95
N MET A 110 -13.41 3.15 13.10
CA MET A 110 -14.06 4.11 13.99
C MET A 110 -14.15 5.51 13.36
N THR A 111 -13.06 5.98 12.74
CA THR A 111 -13.00 7.31 12.12
C THR A 111 -13.75 7.37 10.79
N ALA A 112 -13.80 6.30 10.01
CA ALA A 112 -14.42 6.25 8.69
C ALA A 112 -15.91 6.62 8.71
N ASN A 113 -16.68 6.12 9.68
CA ASN A 113 -18.11 6.44 9.79
C ASN A 113 -18.32 7.95 10.05
N LEU A 114 -17.50 8.54 10.91
CA LEU A 114 -17.54 9.97 11.21
C LEU A 114 -17.15 10.80 9.98
N LEU A 115 -16.05 10.45 9.32
CA LEU A 115 -15.55 11.15 8.14
C LEU A 115 -16.55 11.09 6.96
N LEU A 116 -17.14 9.91 6.71
CA LEU A 116 -18.15 9.72 5.67
C LEU A 116 -19.42 10.52 5.94
N SER A 117 -19.82 10.65 7.21
CA SER A 117 -20.99 11.47 7.59
C SER A 117 -20.74 12.97 7.41
N TRP A 118 -19.49 13.42 7.51
CA TRP A 118 -19.13 14.83 7.37
C TRP A 118 -18.94 15.24 5.90
N SER A 119 -18.12 14.50 5.16
CA SER A 119 -17.91 14.71 3.73
C SER A 119 -17.24 13.50 3.09
N ALA A 120 -17.90 12.91 2.10
CA ALA A 120 -17.31 11.85 1.30
C ALA A 120 -16.04 12.33 0.58
N GLY A 121 -16.04 13.54 0.02
CA GLY A 121 -14.87 14.14 -0.64
C GLY A 121 -13.68 14.33 0.31
N GLY A 122 -13.92 14.90 1.50
CA GLY A 122 -12.87 15.06 2.51
C GLY A 122 -12.27 13.73 2.99
N THR A 123 -13.09 12.69 3.06
CA THR A 123 -12.64 11.33 3.43
C THR A 123 -11.64 10.78 2.43
N PHE A 124 -11.95 10.81 1.14
CA PHE A 124 -11.04 10.29 0.10
C PHE A 124 -9.76 11.12 -0.04
N VAL A 125 -9.81 12.43 0.20
CA VAL A 125 -8.60 13.27 0.25
C VAL A 125 -7.71 12.87 1.42
N SER A 126 -8.27 12.61 2.60
CA SER A 126 -7.47 12.16 3.75
C SER A 126 -6.77 10.81 3.48
N TYR A 127 -7.45 9.87 2.82
CA TYR A 127 -6.84 8.61 2.39
C TYR A 127 -5.77 8.80 1.33
N MET A 128 -5.98 9.73 0.38
CA MET A 128 -4.96 10.09 -0.61
C MET A 128 -3.71 10.66 0.06
N LEU A 129 -3.86 11.54 1.05
CA LEU A 129 -2.72 12.11 1.79
C LEU A 129 -1.91 11.04 2.52
N VAL A 130 -2.58 10.10 3.19
CA VAL A 130 -1.92 8.98 3.88
C VAL A 130 -1.22 8.06 2.87
N SER A 131 -1.85 7.77 1.73
CA SER A 131 -1.24 6.98 0.65
C SER A 131 -0.03 7.70 0.05
N ALA A 132 -0.12 9.01 -0.20
CA ALA A 132 0.98 9.81 -0.74
C ALA A 132 2.14 9.90 0.26
N PHE A 133 1.86 10.07 1.56
CA PHE A 133 2.88 10.01 2.60
C PHE A 133 3.57 8.64 2.63
N THR A 134 2.80 7.56 2.51
CA THR A 134 3.33 6.19 2.43
C THR A 134 4.20 6.01 1.18
N LEU A 135 3.78 6.52 0.03
CA LEU A 135 4.57 6.49 -1.21
C LEU A 135 5.89 7.25 -1.04
N VAL A 136 5.86 8.46 -0.51
CA VAL A 136 7.06 9.26 -0.24
C VAL A 136 7.98 8.55 0.75
N PHE A 137 7.42 7.97 1.80
CA PHE A 137 8.16 7.17 2.76
C PHE A 137 8.82 5.96 2.12
N VAL A 138 8.09 5.21 1.28
CA VAL A 138 8.64 4.08 0.55
C VAL A 138 9.75 4.52 -0.41
N ILE A 139 9.60 5.63 -1.13
CA ILE A 139 10.62 6.13 -2.05
C ILE A 139 11.88 6.61 -1.30
N LEU A 140 11.73 7.30 -0.16
CA LEU A 140 12.84 7.91 0.58
C LEU A 140 13.53 6.94 1.55
N TRP A 141 12.78 6.13 2.28
CA TRP A 141 13.29 5.24 3.34
C TRP A 141 13.42 3.79 2.94
N VAL A 142 12.83 3.39 1.81
CA VAL A 142 13.16 2.13 1.16
C VAL A 142 14.02 2.47 -0.06
N PRO A 143 15.29 2.94 0.14
CA PRO A 143 16.21 3.00 -0.97
C PRO A 143 16.28 1.60 -1.56
N GLU A 144 16.16 1.50 -2.89
CA GLU A 144 16.37 0.25 -3.60
C GLU A 144 17.57 -0.45 -2.95
N THR A 145 17.35 -1.62 -2.34
CA THR A 145 18.42 -2.49 -1.84
C THR A 145 19.19 -3.09 -3.03
N LYS A 146 19.47 -2.29 -4.06
CA LYS A 146 20.33 -2.61 -5.18
C LYS A 146 21.74 -2.83 -4.64
N GLY A 147 22.13 -4.09 -4.58
CA GLY A 147 23.54 -4.49 -4.47
C GLY A 147 24.07 -4.76 -3.07
N ARG A 148 23.22 -4.91 -2.03
CA ARG A 148 23.68 -5.44 -0.74
C ARG A 148 23.08 -6.81 -0.45
N THR A 149 23.95 -7.79 -0.31
CA THR A 149 23.61 -9.13 0.15
C THR A 149 23.14 -9.08 1.61
N LEU A 150 22.21 -9.95 2.00
CA LEU A 150 21.70 -10.08 3.37
C LEU A 150 22.82 -10.19 4.44
N GLU A 151 24.01 -10.62 4.04
CA GLU A 151 25.20 -10.73 4.90
C GLU A 151 25.75 -9.39 5.40
N GLU A 152 25.71 -8.30 4.62
CA GLU A 152 26.21 -6.99 5.07
C GLU A 152 25.27 -6.31 6.09
N ILE A 153 23.97 -6.56 5.98
CA ILE A 153 22.96 -6.00 6.91
C ILE A 153 23.07 -6.71 8.27
N GLN A 154 23.31 -8.02 8.30
CA GLN A 154 23.59 -8.74 9.54
C GLN A 154 24.91 -8.34 10.19
N TRP A 155 25.93 -7.95 9.41
CA TRP A 155 27.22 -7.51 9.97
C TRP A 155 27.18 -6.09 10.54
N SER A 156 26.29 -5.24 10.04
CA SER A 156 26.08 -3.87 10.55
C SER A 156 25.42 -3.82 11.93
N PHE A 157 24.74 -4.89 12.38
CA PHE A 157 24.05 -4.96 13.66
C PHE A 157 24.87 -5.64 14.77
N ARG A 158 26.17 -5.81 14.57
CA ARG A 158 27.10 -6.36 15.57
C ARG A 158 27.87 -5.26 16.28
#